data_AF-A0A821NZW0-F1
#
_entry.id   AF-A0A821NZW0-F1
#
_cell.length_a   1.000
_cell.length_b   1.000
_cell.length_c   1.000
_cell.angle_alpha   90.00
_cell.angle_beta   90.00
_cell.angle_gamma   90.00
#
_symmetry.space_group_name_H-M   'P 1'
#
loop_
_entity.id
_entity.type
_entity.pdbx_description
1 polymer ?
#
loop_
_entity_poly.entity_id
_entity_poly.type
_entity_poly.pdbx_seq_one_letter_code
_entity_poly.pdbx_strand_id
1 'polypeptide(L)'
;SQNPYSQPIWVSNQLANDSNQRRSGVIAWPGGDTPINGHLPFKYQSFDLNRKFDSILKQIFDWFHEPIDTRINFGVIYYPEPDITGHHHGPISNEMNKTLQECDNYIGQLLQMIDNDEYLKTNLNVIITSDHGMEEIKKNHTIILKDYIDISLCSAYGGRAFVNIFVNSESNIDRIYANLSTIPNYEVYKKSQIPKKYHYQSNIRIGDILFVGKPGYEIIVPGDNASIELLGDHGYGNRVKSMYPIFYGFGPVFQQNMQAEPFHTVDIYSLMSHILKLEKRITNGSFDNVKHILRDHSEGKLLNQINSLILTITTNITSWGFITFGCVILVIFMGIIYTIVACHHSQQLIYVGSQYVPVRYRLLSNNEGSKSNLFADESENEEEIQ
;
A
#
# COMPACT_ATOMS: atom_id res chain seq x y z
N SER A 1 20.75 28.97 4.00
CA SER A 1 19.79 29.20 2.91
C SER A 1 19.20 27.87 2.48
N GLN A 2 17.90 27.81 2.18
CA GLN A 2 17.30 26.64 1.55
C GLN A 2 17.74 26.57 0.09
N ASN A 3 17.97 25.37 -0.44
CA ASN A 3 18.27 25.18 -1.86
C ASN A 3 16.99 25.46 -2.66
N PRO A 4 16.92 26.50 -3.51
CA PRO A 4 15.72 26.84 -4.24
C PRO A 4 15.28 25.75 -5.24
N TYR A 5 16.18 24.82 -5.58
CA TYR A 5 15.89 23.69 -6.45
C TYR A 5 15.30 22.48 -5.71
N SER A 6 15.48 22.40 -4.39
CA SER A 6 14.94 21.29 -3.59
C SER A 6 13.47 21.55 -3.29
N GLN A 7 12.58 20.74 -3.88
CA GLN A 7 11.15 20.83 -3.66
C GLN A 7 10.58 19.44 -3.31
N PRO A 8 10.04 19.25 -2.11
CA PRO A 8 9.40 18.01 -1.73
C PRO A 8 8.18 17.69 -2.61
N ILE A 9 7.82 16.40 -2.66
CA ILE A 9 6.71 15.94 -3.48
C ILE A 9 5.37 16.54 -3.02
N TRP A 10 5.17 16.74 -1.71
CA TRP A 10 3.94 17.34 -1.17
C TRP A 10 3.76 18.81 -1.60
N VAL A 11 4.85 19.58 -1.68
CA VAL A 11 4.83 20.95 -2.22
C VAL A 11 4.56 20.91 -3.72
N SER A 12 5.21 19.99 -4.44
CA SER A 12 5.03 19.84 -5.90
C SER A 12 3.59 19.47 -6.26
N ASN A 13 2.96 18.61 -5.47
CA ASN A 13 1.57 18.24 -5.61
C ASN A 13 0.63 19.43 -5.37
N GLN A 14 0.89 20.26 -4.36
CA GLN A 14 0.05 21.44 -4.06
C GLN A 14 0.20 22.57 -5.09
N LEU A 15 1.37 22.70 -5.72
CA LEU A 15 1.66 23.76 -6.68
C LEU A 15 1.37 23.39 -8.14
N ALA A 16 0.86 22.19 -8.41
CA ALA A 16 0.52 21.79 -9.78
C ALA A 16 -0.60 22.66 -10.37
N ASN A 17 -0.77 22.64 -11.69
CA ASN A 17 -1.66 23.56 -12.44
C ASN A 17 -3.14 23.51 -12.00
N ASP A 18 -3.57 22.40 -11.39
CA ASP A 18 -4.89 22.16 -10.78
C ASP A 18 -4.89 22.37 -9.25
N SER A 19 -4.00 23.24 -8.74
CA SER A 19 -3.71 23.47 -7.30
C SER A 19 -4.94 23.64 -6.40
N ASN A 20 -6.01 24.26 -6.90
CA ASN A 20 -7.27 24.43 -6.16
C ASN A 20 -7.94 23.10 -5.74
N GLN A 21 -7.50 21.96 -6.30
CA GLN A 21 -8.02 20.63 -6.02
C GLN A 21 -6.96 19.68 -5.44
N ARG A 22 -5.75 20.17 -5.14
CA ARG A 22 -4.64 19.31 -4.70
C ARG A 22 -4.16 19.68 -3.31
N ARG A 23 -4.23 18.70 -2.42
CA ARG A 23 -3.87 18.85 -1.01
C ARG A 23 -3.02 17.68 -0.58
N SER A 24 -1.95 17.99 0.13
CA SER A 24 -1.03 17.00 0.66
C SER A 24 -1.18 16.89 2.18
N GLY A 25 -1.22 15.66 2.67
CA GLY A 25 -1.17 15.31 4.09
C GLY A 25 0.18 14.70 4.44
N VAL A 26 0.86 15.19 5.47
CA VAL A 26 2.17 14.68 5.90
C VAL A 26 2.15 14.36 7.39
N ILE A 27 2.41 13.11 7.77
CA ILE A 27 2.55 12.72 9.17
C ILE A 27 3.98 12.28 9.41
N ALA A 28 4.68 12.96 10.32
CA ALA A 28 6.01 12.61 10.82
C ALA A 28 7.17 12.59 9.80
N TRP A 29 6.93 12.85 8.51
CA TRP A 29 7.99 12.82 7.51
C TRP A 29 9.01 13.96 7.71
N PRO A 30 10.33 13.70 7.62
CA PRO A 30 11.36 14.73 7.77
C PRO A 30 11.13 15.92 6.84
N GLY A 31 11.05 17.12 7.43
CA GLY A 31 10.76 18.38 6.73
C GLY A 31 9.28 18.64 6.45
N GLY A 32 8.37 17.74 6.85
CA GLY A 32 6.92 17.90 6.69
C GLY A 32 6.31 18.98 7.56
N ASP A 33 6.93 19.29 8.70
CA ASP A 33 6.52 20.35 9.63
C ASP A 33 7.39 21.62 9.53
N THR A 34 8.24 21.69 8.50
CA THR A 34 9.12 22.83 8.24
C THR A 34 8.74 23.49 6.92
N PRO A 35 8.56 24.82 6.86
CA PRO A 35 8.30 25.51 5.60
C PRO A 35 9.47 25.34 4.64
N ILE A 36 9.25 24.72 3.47
CA ILE A 36 10.26 24.56 2.42
C ILE A 36 9.84 25.42 1.22
N ASN A 37 10.69 26.37 0.84
CA ASN A 37 10.38 27.44 -0.11
C ASN A 37 9.11 28.22 0.27
N GLY A 38 8.87 28.40 1.58
CA GLY A 38 7.69 29.09 2.11
C GLY A 38 6.41 28.26 2.16
N HIS A 39 6.46 26.97 1.79
CA HIS A 39 5.28 26.10 1.77
C HIS A 39 5.34 25.01 2.85
N LEU A 40 4.23 24.85 3.56
CA LEU A 40 3.91 23.69 4.37
C LEU A 40 2.92 22.78 3.63
N PRO A 41 2.82 21.49 3.99
CA PRO A 41 1.71 20.66 3.58
C PRO A 41 0.37 21.25 4.06
N PHE A 42 -0.70 20.98 3.31
CA PHE A 42 -2.05 21.43 3.65
C PHE A 42 -2.49 20.90 5.02
N LYS A 43 -2.14 19.64 5.32
CA LYS A 43 -2.26 19.02 6.64
C LYS A 43 -0.92 18.43 7.02
N TYR A 44 -0.45 18.72 8.22
CA TYR A 44 0.75 18.09 8.73
C TYR A 44 0.66 17.80 10.23
N GLN A 45 1.39 16.78 10.66
CA GLN A 45 1.59 16.44 12.06
C GLN A 45 3.08 16.15 12.27
N SER A 46 3.69 16.82 13.26
CA SER A 46 5.08 16.59 13.65
C SER A 46 5.28 15.18 14.18
N PHE A 47 6.54 14.74 14.18
CA PHE A 47 6.93 13.45 14.73
C PHE A 47 6.64 13.38 16.24
N ASP A 48 6.03 12.27 16.66
CA ASP A 48 5.79 11.93 18.06
C ASP A 48 6.06 10.44 18.26
N LEU A 49 7.11 10.12 19.04
CA LEU A 49 7.54 8.76 19.34
C LEU A 49 6.47 7.93 20.06
N ASN A 50 5.55 8.58 20.79
CA ASN A 50 4.53 7.86 21.56
C ASN A 50 3.28 7.52 20.73
N ARG A 51 3.22 8.00 19.49
CA ARG A 51 2.05 7.80 18.64
C ARG A 51 2.06 6.42 18.02
N LYS A 52 0.96 5.69 18.24
CA LYS A 52 0.75 4.36 17.68
C LYS A 52 0.42 4.42 16.19
N PHE A 53 0.85 3.39 15.45
CA PHE A 53 0.68 3.33 14.00
C PHE A 53 -0.79 3.28 13.56
N ASP A 54 -1.65 2.59 14.31
CA ASP A 54 -3.11 2.54 14.09
C ASP A 54 -3.75 3.94 14.07
N SER A 55 -3.33 4.82 14.99
CA SER A 55 -3.76 6.22 15.04
C SER A 55 -3.24 7.03 13.85
N ILE A 56 -2.03 6.74 13.36
CA ILE A 56 -1.46 7.37 12.17
C ILE A 56 -2.25 6.95 10.92
N LEU A 57 -2.52 5.65 10.76
CA LEU A 57 -3.33 5.10 9.68
C LEU A 57 -4.75 5.68 9.70
N LYS A 58 -5.41 5.66 10.85
CA LYS A 58 -6.76 6.23 10.95
C LYS A 58 -6.77 7.69 10.51
N GLN A 59 -5.81 8.49 10.97
CA GLN A 59 -5.76 9.91 10.63
C GLN A 59 -5.58 10.16 9.14
N ILE A 60 -4.67 9.43 8.47
CA ILE A 60 -4.44 9.63 7.04
C ILE A 60 -5.66 9.21 6.22
N PHE A 61 -6.35 8.14 6.61
CA PHE A 61 -7.62 7.71 5.99
C PHE A 61 -8.73 8.74 6.20
N ASP A 62 -8.88 9.29 7.41
CA ASP A 62 -9.84 10.35 7.69
C ASP A 62 -9.61 11.54 6.73
N TRP A 63 -8.35 11.93 6.49
CA TRP A 63 -8.02 13.01 5.55
C TRP A 63 -8.36 12.72 4.10
N PHE A 64 -8.31 11.45 3.65
CA PHE A 64 -8.76 11.08 2.30
C PHE A 64 -10.29 11.14 2.16
N HIS A 65 -11.03 10.96 3.26
CA HIS A 65 -12.51 10.94 3.31
C HIS A 65 -13.16 12.29 3.57
N GLU A 66 -12.36 13.32 3.84
CA GLU A 66 -12.89 14.65 4.06
C GLU A 66 -13.69 15.18 2.83
N PRO A 67 -14.49 16.24 2.99
CA PRO A 67 -15.13 16.90 1.86
C PRO A 67 -14.14 17.32 0.77
N ILE A 68 -14.62 17.47 -0.46
CA ILE A 68 -13.80 17.84 -1.64
C ILE A 68 -12.88 19.05 -1.41
N ASP A 69 -13.32 19.99 -0.56
CA ASP A 69 -12.61 21.23 -0.26
C ASP A 69 -11.52 21.10 0.82
N THR A 70 -11.42 19.96 1.50
CA THR A 70 -10.41 19.75 2.54
C THR A 70 -9.69 18.40 2.44
N ARG A 71 -10.20 17.46 1.64
CA ARG A 71 -9.57 16.15 1.42
C ARG A 71 -8.23 16.24 0.73
N ILE A 72 -7.33 15.35 1.14
CA ILE A 72 -6.03 15.15 0.49
C ILE A 72 -6.15 14.24 -0.72
N ASN A 73 -5.24 14.40 -1.68
CA ASN A 73 -5.04 13.43 -2.77
C ASN A 73 -3.64 12.81 -2.75
N PHE A 74 -2.79 13.27 -1.83
CA PHE A 74 -1.47 12.73 -1.58
C PHE A 74 -1.24 12.68 -0.06
N GLY A 75 -0.87 11.51 0.44
CA GLY A 75 -0.55 11.28 1.84
C GLY A 75 0.83 10.67 1.98
N VAL A 76 1.58 11.07 3.01
CA VAL A 76 2.84 10.42 3.36
C VAL A 76 2.93 10.30 4.88
N ILE A 77 3.34 9.12 5.34
CA ILE A 77 3.48 8.76 6.75
C ILE A 77 4.89 8.23 6.99
N TYR A 78 5.44 8.50 8.17
CA TYR A 78 6.68 7.90 8.66
C TYR A 78 6.39 7.17 9.97
N TYR A 79 7.04 6.02 10.16
CA TYR A 79 7.02 5.25 11.39
C TYR A 79 8.45 4.79 11.73
N PRO A 80 8.91 4.90 12.99
CA PRO A 80 10.33 4.75 13.31
C PRO A 80 10.78 3.30 13.54
N GLU A 81 9.88 2.32 13.55
CA GLU A 81 10.27 0.92 13.56
C GLU A 81 10.37 0.38 12.13
N PRO A 82 11.30 -0.56 11.86
CA PRO A 82 12.09 -1.33 12.83
C PRO A 82 13.44 -0.73 13.23
N ASP A 83 13.72 0.53 12.88
CA ASP A 83 15.03 1.16 13.09
C ASP A 83 15.44 1.26 14.56
N ILE A 84 14.51 1.72 15.42
CA ILE A 84 14.74 1.82 16.88
C ILE A 84 15.12 0.46 17.46
N THR A 85 14.36 -0.60 17.14
CA THR A 85 14.68 -1.96 17.58
C THR A 85 16.04 -2.42 17.04
N GLY A 86 16.33 -2.12 15.76
CA GLY A 86 17.59 -2.47 15.12
C GLY A 86 18.81 -1.86 15.80
N HIS A 87 18.71 -0.61 16.23
CA HIS A 87 19.76 0.05 16.99
C HIS A 87 19.98 -0.59 18.38
N HIS A 88 18.91 -0.88 19.11
CA HIS A 88 19.00 -1.39 20.49
C HIS A 88 19.34 -2.87 20.60
N HIS A 89 18.85 -3.68 19.67
CA HIS A 89 18.93 -5.15 19.74
C HIS A 89 19.73 -5.77 18.59
N GLY A 90 20.12 -4.99 17.59
CA GLY A 90 20.76 -5.48 16.38
C GLY A 90 19.77 -6.06 15.37
N PRO A 91 20.16 -6.14 14.09
CA PRO A 91 19.28 -6.62 13.02
C PRO A 91 18.97 -8.13 13.07
N ILE A 92 19.73 -8.91 13.85
CA ILE A 92 19.54 -10.36 14.02
C ILE A 92 19.26 -10.65 15.50
N SER A 93 18.00 -10.46 15.91
CA SER A 93 17.57 -10.63 17.30
C SER A 93 16.12 -11.12 17.41
N ASN A 94 15.76 -11.64 18.59
CA ASN A 94 14.37 -12.05 18.86
C ASN A 94 13.44 -10.84 18.93
N GLU A 95 13.95 -9.72 19.42
CA GLU A 95 13.27 -8.43 19.48
C GLU A 95 12.99 -7.93 18.06
N MET A 96 13.98 -7.96 17.18
CA MET A 96 13.79 -7.62 15.76
C MET A 96 12.71 -8.50 15.12
N ASN A 97 12.73 -9.83 15.36
CA ASN A 97 11.70 -10.72 14.83
C ASN A 97 10.28 -10.34 15.30
N LYS A 98 10.11 -9.92 16.56
CA LYS A 98 8.81 -9.46 17.09
C LYS A 98 8.41 -8.13 16.45
N THR A 99 9.31 -7.17 16.38
CA THR A 99 9.03 -5.86 15.76
C THR A 99 8.66 -6.02 14.28
N LEU A 100 9.33 -6.91 13.54
CA LEU A 100 8.97 -7.20 12.15
C LEU A 100 7.58 -7.81 12.01
N GLN A 101 7.16 -8.68 12.95
CA GLN A 101 5.78 -9.19 13.00
C GLN A 101 4.78 -8.07 13.28
N GLU A 102 5.11 -7.12 14.13
CA GLU A 102 4.27 -5.95 14.39
C GLU A 102 4.16 -5.04 13.15
N CYS A 103 5.27 -4.77 12.46
CA CYS A 103 5.28 -4.04 11.19
C CYS A 103 4.46 -4.76 10.10
N ASP A 104 4.54 -6.08 10.02
CA ASP A 104 3.73 -6.88 9.08
C ASP A 104 2.22 -6.76 9.40
N ASN A 105 1.85 -6.86 10.69
CA ASN A 105 0.47 -6.66 11.14
C ASN A 105 -0.06 -5.25 10.79
N TYR A 106 0.79 -4.24 10.85
CA TYR A 106 0.46 -2.87 10.46
C TYR A 106 0.22 -2.73 8.95
N ILE A 107 1.04 -3.38 8.12
CA ILE A 107 0.81 -3.46 6.67
C ILE A 107 -0.50 -4.22 6.40
N GLY A 108 -0.76 -5.31 7.11
CA GLY A 108 -2.03 -6.05 7.02
C GLY A 108 -3.24 -5.18 7.34
N GLN A 109 -3.18 -4.37 8.39
CA GLN A 109 -4.23 -3.41 8.74
C GLN A 109 -4.44 -2.36 7.64
N LEU A 110 -3.36 -1.79 7.10
CA LEU A 110 -3.42 -0.85 5.99
C LEU A 110 -4.15 -1.47 4.79
N LEU A 111 -3.76 -2.68 4.38
CA LEU A 111 -4.39 -3.38 3.25
C LEU A 111 -5.86 -3.68 3.51
N GLN A 112 -6.22 -4.14 4.72
CA GLN A 112 -7.63 -4.36 5.10
C GLN A 112 -8.46 -3.08 5.06
N MET A 113 -7.91 -1.96 5.54
CA MET A 113 -8.60 -0.67 5.48
C MET A 113 -8.84 -0.22 4.04
N ILE A 114 -7.89 -0.46 3.13
CA ILE A 114 -8.06 -0.18 1.70
C ILE A 114 -9.12 -1.11 1.09
N ASP A 115 -9.05 -2.41 1.37
CA ASP A 115 -9.94 -3.40 0.75
C ASP A 115 -11.41 -3.26 1.16
N ASN A 116 -11.65 -2.75 2.38
CA ASN A 116 -12.98 -2.47 2.92
C ASN A 116 -13.56 -1.13 2.46
N ASP A 117 -12.80 -0.35 1.68
CA ASP A 117 -13.18 0.97 1.19
C ASP A 117 -13.31 0.96 -0.34
N GLU A 118 -14.53 1.01 -0.86
CA GLU A 118 -14.79 0.95 -2.30
C GLU A 118 -14.08 2.05 -3.10
N TYR A 119 -13.95 3.24 -2.51
CA TYR A 119 -13.29 4.37 -3.16
C TYR A 119 -11.78 4.19 -3.15
N LEU A 120 -11.17 3.94 -2.00
CA LEU A 120 -9.71 3.82 -1.90
C LEU A 120 -9.20 2.55 -2.58
N LYS A 121 -9.90 1.42 -2.49
CA LYS A 121 -9.56 0.18 -3.18
C LYS A 121 -9.32 0.36 -4.69
N THR A 122 -10.11 1.23 -5.31
CA THR A 122 -10.06 1.44 -6.76
C THR A 122 -9.19 2.62 -7.19
N ASN A 123 -8.90 3.56 -6.28
CA ASN A 123 -8.25 4.83 -6.62
C ASN A 123 -6.90 5.07 -5.93
N LEU A 124 -6.60 4.40 -4.81
CA LEU A 124 -5.41 4.65 -4.02
C LEU A 124 -4.21 3.85 -4.55
N ASN A 125 -3.09 4.55 -4.76
CA ASN A 125 -1.80 3.93 -5.01
C ASN A 125 -0.93 4.09 -3.76
N VAL A 126 -0.32 3.00 -3.31
CA VAL A 126 0.48 2.93 -2.09
C VAL A 126 1.91 2.56 -2.46
N ILE A 127 2.86 3.31 -1.90
CA ILE A 127 4.29 2.96 -1.92
C ILE A 127 4.70 2.72 -0.47
N ILE A 128 5.22 1.53 -0.18
CA ILE A 128 5.86 1.20 1.10
C ILE A 128 7.36 1.13 0.82
N THR A 129 8.15 1.88 1.58
CA THR A 129 9.60 1.94 1.42
C THR A 129 10.26 2.16 2.77
N SER A 130 11.56 1.90 2.86
CA SER A 130 12.41 2.42 3.95
C SER A 130 13.41 3.43 3.39
N ASP A 131 14.06 4.15 4.29
CA ASP A 131 15.16 5.08 4.02
C ASP A 131 16.51 4.37 3.87
N HIS A 132 16.75 3.34 4.68
CA HIS A 132 17.93 2.48 4.62
C HIS A 132 17.63 1.07 5.16
N GLY A 133 18.68 0.26 5.29
CA GLY A 133 18.68 -0.97 6.07
C GLY A 133 19.49 -0.82 7.37
N MET A 134 19.94 -1.93 7.95
CA MET A 134 20.61 -1.99 9.26
C MET A 134 21.75 -3.01 9.24
N GLU A 135 22.89 -2.67 9.84
CA GLU A 135 24.07 -3.55 9.96
C GLU A 135 24.36 -3.84 11.43
N GLU A 136 24.81 -5.06 11.74
CA GLU A 136 25.19 -5.44 13.09
C GLU A 136 26.54 -4.81 13.48
N ILE A 137 26.59 -4.20 14.66
CA ILE A 137 27.85 -3.70 15.22
C ILE A 137 28.60 -4.87 15.84
N LYS A 138 29.85 -5.05 15.43
CA LYS A 138 30.69 -6.14 15.95
C LYS A 138 31.41 -5.69 17.22
N LYS A 139 31.49 -6.59 18.19
CA LYS A 139 32.22 -6.36 19.44
C LYS A 139 33.67 -5.96 19.15
N ASN A 140 34.15 -4.89 19.80
CA ASN A 140 35.50 -4.30 19.66
C ASN A 140 35.80 -3.61 18.32
N HIS A 141 34.79 -3.28 17.51
CA HIS A 141 34.98 -2.58 16.23
C HIS A 141 34.71 -1.06 16.34
N THR A 142 34.87 -0.50 17.53
CA THR A 142 34.59 0.91 17.83
C THR A 142 35.89 1.63 18.12
N ILE A 143 36.09 2.78 17.48
CA ILE A 143 37.19 3.70 17.81
C ILE A 143 36.67 4.98 18.42
N ILE A 144 37.48 5.62 19.26
CA ILE A 144 37.19 6.95 19.80
C ILE A 144 38.09 7.95 19.08
N LEU A 145 37.48 8.92 18.39
CA LEU A 145 38.20 9.79 17.45
C LEU A 145 39.37 10.56 18.10
N LYS A 146 39.24 10.99 19.36
CA LYS A 146 40.30 11.71 20.10
C LYS A 146 41.57 10.90 20.34
N ASP A 147 41.50 9.58 20.27
CA ASP A 147 42.66 8.73 20.51
C ASP A 147 43.59 8.70 19.27
N TYR A 148 43.12 9.20 18.13
CA TYR A 148 43.84 9.18 16.85
C TYR A 148 44.17 10.58 16.31
N ILE A 149 43.38 11.60 16.66
CA ILE A 149 43.59 12.98 16.21
C ILE A 149 43.39 13.98 17.35
N ASP A 150 44.05 15.13 17.24
CA ASP A 150 43.81 16.27 18.14
C ASP A 150 42.49 16.96 17.76
N ILE A 151 41.45 16.66 18.54
CA ILE A 151 40.10 17.20 18.33
C ILE A 151 40.02 18.72 18.49
N SER A 152 41.01 19.39 19.09
CA SER A 152 41.01 20.86 19.17
C SER A 152 41.26 21.52 17.81
N LEU A 153 41.74 20.76 16.83
CA LEU A 153 42.05 21.23 15.48
C LEU A 153 40.86 21.16 14.52
N CYS A 154 39.73 20.57 14.93
CA CYS A 154 38.59 20.33 14.07
C CYS A 154 37.25 20.27 14.82
N SER A 155 36.16 20.42 14.08
CA SER A 155 34.83 20.00 14.52
C SER A 155 34.44 18.73 13.75
N ALA A 156 33.75 17.81 14.41
CA ALA A 156 33.35 16.53 13.82
C ALA A 156 31.84 16.33 14.01
N TYR A 157 31.13 15.98 12.92
CA TYR A 157 29.69 15.78 12.90
C TYR A 157 29.32 14.57 12.05
N GLY A 158 28.39 13.75 12.51
CA GLY A 158 27.92 12.57 11.77
C GLY A 158 27.16 11.58 12.64
N GLY A 159 26.96 10.38 12.09
CA GLY A 159 26.54 9.21 12.87
C GLY A 159 27.77 8.44 13.36
N ARG A 160 27.58 7.17 13.75
CA ARG A 160 28.70 6.33 14.19
C ARG A 160 29.33 5.56 13.03
N ALA A 161 28.59 5.23 11.97
CA ALA A 161 29.17 4.65 10.76
C ALA A 161 30.09 5.61 9.96
N PHE A 162 29.83 6.92 10.00
CA PHE A 162 30.67 7.92 9.34
C PHE A 162 30.63 9.29 10.01
N VAL A 163 31.73 10.02 9.88
CA VAL A 163 31.91 11.36 10.45
C VAL A 163 32.47 12.31 9.39
N ASN A 164 31.87 13.49 9.27
CA ASN A 164 32.42 14.62 8.56
C ASN A 164 33.30 15.44 9.52
N ILE A 165 34.55 15.67 9.14
CA ILE A 165 35.52 16.44 9.92
C ILE A 165 35.79 17.76 9.20
N PHE A 166 35.53 18.86 9.89
CA PHE A 166 35.76 20.24 9.46
C PHE A 166 37.01 20.76 10.17
N VAL A 167 38.06 21.08 9.42
CA VAL A 167 39.36 21.40 9.99
C VAL A 167 39.49 22.91 10.16
N ASN A 168 39.93 23.36 11.33
CA ASN A 168 40.01 24.79 11.67
C ASN A 168 41.04 25.55 10.80
N SER A 169 42.05 24.84 10.28
CA SER A 169 43.08 25.38 9.39
C SER A 169 43.48 24.34 8.34
N GLU A 170 43.52 24.74 7.06
CA GLU A 170 43.90 23.85 5.95
C GLU A 170 45.26 23.16 6.16
N SER A 171 46.19 23.83 6.85
CA SER A 171 47.51 23.27 7.19
C SER A 171 47.46 21.97 8.01
N ASN A 172 46.35 21.71 8.71
CA ASN A 172 46.17 20.51 9.53
C ASN A 172 45.48 19.36 8.77
N ILE A 173 44.92 19.60 7.58
CA ILE A 173 44.16 18.58 6.83
C ILE A 173 45.03 17.36 6.55
N ASP A 174 46.24 17.55 6.03
CA ASP A 174 47.14 16.46 5.65
C ASP A 174 47.59 15.62 6.85
N ARG A 175 47.83 16.28 7.99
CA ARG A 175 48.18 15.62 9.24
C ARG A 175 47.02 14.76 9.77
N ILE A 176 45.81 15.31 9.83
CA ILE A 176 44.62 14.58 10.28
C ILE A 176 44.33 13.41 9.35
N TYR A 177 44.38 13.65 8.03
CA TYR A 177 44.19 12.62 7.01
C TYR A 177 45.20 11.48 7.18
N ALA A 178 46.49 11.79 7.34
CA ALA A 178 47.54 10.79 7.49
C ALA A 178 47.34 9.94 8.75
N ASN A 179 47.02 10.57 9.89
CA ASN A 179 46.75 9.85 11.13
C ASN A 179 45.59 8.86 10.99
N LEU A 180 44.44 9.32 10.48
CA LEU A 180 43.26 8.47 10.31
C LEU A 180 43.49 7.35 9.28
N SER A 181 44.30 7.60 8.26
CA SER A 181 44.58 6.63 7.19
C SER A 181 45.39 5.42 7.67
N THR A 182 45.96 5.48 8.88
CA THR A 182 46.66 4.34 9.49
C THR A 182 45.72 3.33 10.12
N ILE A 183 44.44 3.68 10.31
CA ILE A 183 43.48 2.87 11.07
C ILE A 183 42.89 1.79 10.16
N PRO A 184 43.10 0.50 10.45
CA PRO A 184 42.55 -0.56 9.63
C PRO A 184 41.02 -0.59 9.70
N ASN A 185 40.38 -0.96 8.60
CA ASN A 185 38.92 -1.09 8.47
C ASN A 185 38.11 0.20 8.47
N TYR A 186 38.78 1.34 8.30
CA TYR A 186 38.14 2.60 8.00
C TYR A 186 38.65 3.15 6.67
N GLU A 187 37.79 3.90 5.99
CA GLU A 187 38.12 4.63 4.78
C GLU A 187 38.18 6.12 5.10
N VAL A 188 39.24 6.78 4.64
CA VAL A 188 39.45 8.22 4.84
C VAL A 188 39.53 8.88 3.48
N TYR A 189 38.72 9.91 3.28
CA TYR A 189 38.72 10.68 2.05
C TYR A 189 38.89 12.15 2.38
N LYS A 190 39.82 12.84 1.71
CA LYS A 190 39.67 14.29 1.57
C LYS A 190 38.43 14.55 0.72
N LYS A 191 37.77 15.69 0.91
CA LYS A 191 36.55 16.05 0.19
C LYS A 191 36.64 15.85 -1.33
N SER A 192 37.74 16.26 -1.95
CA SER A 192 38.00 16.09 -3.39
C SER A 192 38.22 14.64 -3.84
N GLN A 193 38.51 13.74 -2.91
CA GLN A 193 38.82 12.33 -3.14
C GLN A 193 37.64 11.39 -2.85
N ILE A 194 36.55 11.89 -2.26
CA ILE A 194 35.35 11.08 -2.00
C ILE A 194 34.88 10.44 -3.32
N PRO A 195 34.60 9.12 -3.35
CA PRO A 195 34.22 8.44 -4.57
C PRO A 195 33.00 9.08 -5.24
N LYS A 196 33.11 9.42 -6.54
CA LYS A 196 32.03 10.05 -7.32
C LYS A 196 30.70 9.29 -7.23
N LYS A 197 30.75 7.96 -7.07
CA LYS A 197 29.57 7.08 -6.91
C LYS A 197 28.67 7.45 -5.72
N TYR A 198 29.19 8.17 -4.71
CA TYR A 198 28.39 8.61 -3.56
C TYR A 198 27.69 9.94 -3.81
N HIS A 199 28.06 10.69 -4.86
CA HIS A 199 27.55 12.04 -5.11
C HIS A 199 27.68 12.98 -3.90
N TYR A 200 28.72 12.78 -3.07
CA TYR A 200 28.89 13.42 -1.77
C TYR A 200 30.14 14.29 -1.71
N GLN A 201 30.18 15.35 -2.53
CA GLN A 201 31.33 16.28 -2.61
C GLN A 201 30.91 17.76 -2.71
N SER A 202 29.81 18.03 -3.41
CA SER A 202 29.44 19.37 -3.88
C SER A 202 28.54 20.13 -2.90
N ASN A 203 28.88 20.13 -1.61
CA ASN A 203 28.14 20.91 -0.61
C ASN A 203 29.06 21.42 0.51
N ILE A 204 28.82 22.64 1.01
CA ILE A 204 29.58 23.22 2.13
C ILE A 204 29.39 22.47 3.45
N ARG A 205 28.31 21.70 3.60
CA ARG A 205 28.01 20.87 4.77
C ARG A 205 28.73 19.51 4.76
N ILE A 206 29.53 19.25 3.74
CA ILE A 206 30.41 18.08 3.66
C ILE A 206 31.79 18.52 4.15
N GLY A 207 32.33 17.80 5.13
CA GLY A 207 33.59 18.14 5.79
C GLY A 207 34.79 18.10 4.84
N ASP A 208 35.91 18.67 5.30
CA ASP A 208 37.19 18.62 4.57
C ASP A 208 37.72 17.19 4.46
N ILE A 209 37.42 16.38 5.48
CA ILE A 209 37.68 14.95 5.54
C ILE A 209 36.38 14.20 5.84
N LEU A 210 36.12 13.15 5.08
CA LEU A 210 35.09 12.15 5.37
C LEU A 210 35.78 10.90 5.90
N PHE A 211 35.37 10.47 7.10
CA PHE A 211 35.88 9.27 7.75
C PHE A 211 34.76 8.25 7.91
N VAL A 212 34.94 7.05 7.36
CA VAL A 212 33.87 6.06 7.20
C VAL A 212 34.34 4.71 7.72
N GLY A 213 33.56 4.09 8.61
CA GLY A 213 33.78 2.69 8.99
C GLY A 213 33.42 1.73 7.86
N LYS A 214 34.13 0.60 7.77
CA LYS A 214 33.57 -0.55 7.06
C LYS A 214 32.32 -1.08 7.80
N PRO A 215 31.44 -1.86 7.16
CA PRO A 215 30.25 -2.40 7.82
C PRO A 215 30.54 -3.06 9.18
N GLY A 216 29.81 -2.63 10.20
CA GLY A 216 29.95 -3.07 11.59
C GLY A 216 31.08 -2.39 12.38
N TYR A 217 31.71 -1.34 11.85
CA TYR A 217 32.71 -0.51 12.53
C TYR A 217 32.15 0.88 12.86
N GLU A 218 32.35 1.33 14.09
CA GLU A 218 31.83 2.60 14.59
C GLU A 218 32.94 3.61 14.88
N ILE A 219 32.58 4.89 14.84
CA ILE A 219 33.39 6.05 15.19
C ILE A 219 32.64 6.82 16.29
N ILE A 220 33.25 6.94 17.47
CA ILE A 220 32.73 7.77 18.56
C ILE A 220 33.44 9.13 18.52
N VAL A 221 32.65 10.20 18.35
CA VAL A 221 33.14 11.57 18.55
C VAL A 221 33.02 11.94 20.04
N PRO A 222 34.07 12.48 20.67
CA PRO A 222 34.00 12.88 22.07
C PRO A 222 32.93 13.94 22.32
N GLY A 223 32.11 13.73 23.35
CA GLY A 223 30.99 14.62 23.67
C GLY A 223 29.65 14.13 23.12
N ASP A 224 29.65 13.17 22.19
CA ASP A 224 28.45 12.39 21.88
C ASP A 224 28.08 11.48 23.06
N ASN A 225 26.85 10.96 23.07
CA ASN A 225 26.39 9.91 24.00
C ASN A 225 27.16 8.58 23.79
N ALA A 226 28.47 8.61 24.03
CA ALA A 226 29.41 7.49 23.93
C ALA A 226 29.08 6.35 24.91
N SER A 227 28.16 6.60 25.86
CA SER A 227 27.65 5.61 26.81
C SER A 227 26.54 4.72 26.27
N ILE A 228 25.90 5.09 25.13
CA ILE A 228 24.86 4.25 24.53
C ILE A 228 25.54 3.17 23.71
N GLU A 229 25.52 1.93 24.18
CA GLU A 229 25.89 0.78 23.36
C GLU A 229 24.80 0.57 22.30
N LEU A 230 25.22 0.58 21.03
CA LEU A 230 24.35 0.23 19.91
C LEU A 230 24.75 -1.17 19.45
N LEU A 231 23.76 -1.98 19.10
CA LEU A 231 23.97 -3.32 18.54
C LEU A 231 23.72 -3.35 17.02
N GLY A 232 23.04 -2.33 16.50
CA GLY A 232 22.94 -2.06 15.07
C GLY A 232 23.21 -0.60 14.74
N ASP A 233 23.73 -0.34 13.55
CA ASP A 233 23.86 1.01 12.98
C ASP A 233 23.80 0.98 11.46
N HIS A 234 23.72 2.16 10.85
CA HIS A 234 23.60 2.36 9.42
C HIS A 234 24.34 3.63 8.97
N GLY A 235 24.37 3.89 7.65
CA GLY A 235 25.13 5.01 7.06
C GLY A 235 26.47 4.61 6.44
N TYR A 236 26.75 3.31 6.38
CA TYR A 236 27.87 2.75 5.62
C TYR A 236 27.69 2.97 4.11
N GLY A 237 28.66 2.50 3.31
CA GLY A 237 28.60 2.61 1.85
C GLY A 237 27.29 2.08 1.27
N ASN A 238 26.61 2.90 0.46
CA ASN A 238 25.28 2.62 -0.11
C ASN A 238 25.19 1.41 -1.07
N ARG A 239 26.30 0.71 -1.32
CA ARG A 239 26.35 -0.53 -2.10
C ARG A 239 26.46 -1.79 -1.24
N VAL A 240 26.58 -1.64 0.08
CA VAL A 240 26.55 -2.75 1.04
C VAL A 240 25.12 -3.25 1.14
N LYS A 241 24.90 -4.56 1.02
CA LYS A 241 23.56 -5.16 0.96
C LYS A 241 22.70 -4.88 2.19
N SER A 242 23.30 -4.84 3.37
CA SER A 242 22.61 -4.50 4.63
C SER A 242 22.05 -3.08 4.66
N MET A 243 22.53 -2.19 3.79
CA MET A 243 22.04 -0.81 3.67
C MET A 243 20.91 -0.66 2.64
N TYR A 244 20.49 -1.74 1.98
CA TYR A 244 19.47 -1.66 0.95
C TYR A 244 18.09 -1.49 1.59
N PRO A 245 17.33 -0.46 1.20
CA PRO A 245 15.96 -0.30 1.67
C PRO A 245 15.01 -1.27 0.96
N ILE A 246 13.80 -1.41 1.53
CA ILE A 246 12.70 -2.12 0.88
C ILE A 246 11.91 -1.20 -0.05
N PHE A 247 11.20 -1.78 -1.03
CA PHE A 247 10.21 -1.09 -1.84
C PHE A 247 9.07 -2.05 -2.22
N TYR A 248 7.83 -1.62 -1.99
CA TYR A 248 6.62 -2.28 -2.46
C TYR A 248 5.65 -1.24 -3.04
N GLY A 249 5.06 -1.54 -4.19
CA GLY A 249 4.04 -0.71 -4.84
C GLY A 249 2.73 -1.48 -4.97
N PHE A 250 1.63 -0.91 -4.48
CA PHE A 250 0.29 -1.49 -4.55
C PHE A 250 -0.72 -0.48 -5.10
N GLY A 251 -1.75 -0.97 -5.77
CA GLY A 251 -2.83 -0.13 -6.31
C GLY A 251 -3.00 -0.26 -7.82
N PRO A 252 -3.94 0.50 -8.41
CA PRO A 252 -4.36 0.35 -9.80
C PRO A 252 -3.26 0.63 -10.83
N VAL A 253 -2.24 1.44 -10.50
CA VAL A 253 -1.17 1.81 -11.45
C VAL A 253 -0.01 0.81 -11.50
N PHE A 254 0.18 0.00 -10.45
CA PHE A 254 1.32 -0.92 -10.34
C PHE A 254 1.02 -2.28 -10.99
N GLN A 255 2.02 -2.89 -11.61
CA GLN A 255 1.91 -4.27 -12.10
C GLN A 255 1.60 -5.23 -10.95
N GLN A 256 0.80 -6.25 -11.22
CA GLN A 256 0.47 -7.27 -10.23
C GLN A 256 1.47 -8.41 -10.27
N ASN A 257 1.81 -8.96 -9.11
CA ASN A 257 2.69 -10.13 -8.96
C ASN A 257 4.05 -9.96 -9.66
N MET A 258 4.56 -8.74 -9.69
CA MET A 258 5.84 -8.41 -10.30
C MET A 258 6.92 -8.27 -9.23
N GLN A 259 8.07 -8.89 -9.46
CA GLN A 259 9.30 -8.58 -8.75
C GLN A 259 10.09 -7.55 -9.58
N ALA A 260 10.26 -6.35 -9.03
CA ALA A 260 11.03 -5.29 -9.69
C ALA A 260 12.54 -5.54 -9.56
N GLU A 261 13.31 -5.15 -10.58
CA GLU A 261 14.77 -5.09 -10.48
C GLU A 261 15.19 -3.94 -9.54
N PRO A 262 16.35 -4.03 -8.86
CA PRO A 262 16.83 -2.96 -7.99
C PRO A 262 16.99 -1.62 -8.73
N PHE A 263 16.50 -0.55 -8.12
CA PHE A 263 16.66 0.83 -8.61
C PHE A 263 17.06 1.77 -7.47
N HIS A 264 17.37 3.03 -7.77
CA HIS A 264 17.82 3.99 -6.77
C HIS A 264 16.63 4.71 -6.12
N THR A 265 16.68 4.92 -4.80
CA THR A 265 15.61 5.62 -4.06
C THR A 265 15.32 7.03 -4.59
N VAL A 266 16.31 7.70 -5.21
CA VAL A 266 16.12 8.99 -5.88
C VAL A 266 15.12 8.93 -7.05
N ASP A 267 14.91 7.75 -7.64
CA ASP A 267 13.95 7.53 -8.73
C ASP A 267 12.48 7.55 -8.24
N ILE A 268 12.24 7.33 -6.94
CA ILE A 268 10.90 7.31 -6.33
C ILE A 268 10.20 8.67 -6.48
N TYR A 269 10.94 9.78 -6.42
CA TYR A 269 10.35 11.10 -6.68
C TYR A 269 9.77 11.19 -8.09
N SER A 270 10.51 10.69 -9.09
CA SER A 270 10.10 10.71 -10.49
C SER A 270 8.92 9.74 -10.73
N LEU A 271 8.90 8.61 -10.04
CA LEU A 271 7.75 7.69 -10.00
C LEU A 271 6.49 8.36 -9.44
N MET A 272 6.57 8.95 -8.24
CA MET A 272 5.45 9.64 -7.61
C MET A 272 4.95 10.80 -8.47
N SER A 273 5.88 11.57 -9.05
CA SER A 273 5.53 12.66 -9.96
C SER A 273 4.73 12.16 -11.17
N HIS A 274 5.12 11.02 -11.75
CA HIS A 274 4.37 10.41 -12.84
C HIS A 274 2.97 9.96 -12.41
N ILE A 275 2.85 9.23 -11.29
CA ILE A 275 1.57 8.73 -10.76
C ILE A 275 0.61 9.89 -10.46
N LEU A 276 1.13 10.97 -9.87
CA LEU A 276 0.39 12.17 -9.54
C LEU A 276 0.14 13.10 -10.75
N LYS A 277 0.70 12.78 -11.93
CA LYS A 277 0.63 13.60 -13.15
C LYS A 277 1.18 15.01 -12.96
N LEU A 278 2.29 15.13 -12.22
CA LEU A 278 2.98 16.39 -11.99
C LEU A 278 3.91 16.72 -13.15
N GLU A 279 4.17 18.02 -13.35
CA GLU A 279 5.19 18.46 -14.29
C GLU A 279 6.57 17.94 -13.88
N LYS A 280 7.36 17.53 -14.87
CA LYS A 280 8.71 17.04 -14.64
C LYS A 280 9.58 18.15 -14.05
N ARG A 281 10.15 17.90 -12.88
CA ARG A 281 11.17 18.76 -12.25
C ARG A 281 12.57 18.22 -12.49
N ILE A 282 13.56 19.10 -12.30
CA ILE A 282 14.98 18.71 -12.33
C ILE A 282 15.29 17.98 -11.03
N THR A 283 15.53 16.67 -11.14
CA THR A 283 15.95 15.81 -10.02
C THR A 283 17.10 14.92 -10.48
N ASN A 284 17.74 14.22 -9.54
CA ASN A 284 18.77 13.23 -9.86
C ASN A 284 18.20 11.85 -10.21
N GLY A 285 16.89 11.64 -10.03
CA GLY A 285 16.21 10.38 -10.34
C GLY A 285 15.62 10.37 -11.75
N SER A 286 15.52 9.18 -12.35
CA SER A 286 14.97 8.97 -13.68
C SER A 286 13.72 8.11 -13.64
N PHE A 287 12.62 8.60 -14.23
CA PHE A 287 11.42 7.79 -14.40
C PHE A 287 11.66 6.56 -15.28
N ASP A 288 12.58 6.64 -16.25
CA ASP A 288 12.89 5.51 -17.12
C ASP A 288 13.41 4.28 -16.36
N ASN A 289 14.06 4.49 -15.20
CA ASN A 289 14.56 3.41 -14.35
C ASN A 289 13.42 2.63 -13.69
N VAL A 290 12.26 3.26 -13.49
CA VAL A 290 11.16 2.73 -12.66
C VAL A 290 9.86 2.54 -13.44
N LYS A 291 9.75 3.05 -14.67
CA LYS A 291 8.51 2.93 -15.48
C LYS A 291 8.02 1.49 -15.67
N HIS A 292 8.95 0.53 -15.67
CA HIS A 292 8.65 -0.88 -15.87
C HIS A 292 7.80 -1.50 -14.75
N ILE A 293 7.72 -0.87 -13.57
CA ILE A 293 6.89 -1.36 -12.45
C ILE A 293 5.42 -0.94 -12.57
N LEU A 294 5.11 -0.03 -13.50
CA LEU A 294 3.76 0.45 -13.76
C LEU A 294 3.10 -0.39 -14.85
N ARG A 295 1.77 -0.52 -14.78
CA ARG A 295 0.98 -1.09 -15.86
C ARG A 295 1.04 -0.17 -17.07
N ASP A 296 1.06 -0.76 -18.26
CA ASP A 296 0.89 0.02 -19.46
C ASP A 296 -0.56 0.58 -19.47
N HIS A 297 -0.72 1.89 -19.70
CA HIS A 297 -2.04 2.53 -19.60
C HIS A 297 -3.06 1.96 -20.61
N SER A 298 -2.58 1.29 -21.66
CA SER A 298 -3.36 0.52 -22.62
C SER A 298 -4.04 -0.71 -21.99
N GLU A 299 -3.32 -1.48 -21.17
CA GLU A 299 -3.81 -2.71 -20.54
C GLU A 299 -4.83 -2.42 -19.43
N GLY A 300 -4.58 -1.40 -18.60
CA GLY A 300 -5.51 -0.99 -17.54
C GLY A 300 -6.84 -0.47 -18.09
N LYS A 301 -6.81 0.26 -19.21
CA LYS A 301 -8.02 0.75 -19.88
C LYS A 301 -8.81 -0.39 -20.52
N LEU A 302 -8.10 -1.36 -21.13
CA LEU A 302 -8.71 -2.56 -21.70
C LEU A 302 -9.36 -3.44 -20.62
N LEU A 303 -8.66 -3.70 -19.51
CA LEU A 303 -9.20 -4.48 -18.38
C LEU A 303 -10.42 -3.81 -17.76
N ASN A 304 -10.39 -2.48 -17.56
CA ASN A 304 -11.55 -1.75 -17.04
C ASN A 304 -12.73 -1.75 -18.02
N GLN A 305 -12.48 -1.66 -19.32
CA GLN A 305 -13.51 -1.79 -20.36
C GLN A 305 -14.10 -3.20 -20.39
N ILE A 306 -13.27 -4.24 -20.28
CA ILE A 306 -13.71 -5.64 -20.22
C ILE A 306 -14.55 -5.87 -18.95
N ASN A 307 -14.11 -5.42 -17.79
CA ASN A 307 -14.84 -5.59 -16.54
C ASN A 307 -16.18 -4.85 -16.55
N SER A 308 -16.22 -3.63 -17.08
CA SER A 308 -17.47 -2.88 -17.29
C SER A 308 -18.42 -3.59 -18.27
N LEU A 309 -17.87 -4.16 -19.35
CA LEU A 309 -18.64 -4.93 -20.33
C LEU A 309 -19.20 -6.22 -19.70
N ILE A 310 -18.41 -6.95 -18.92
CA ILE A 310 -18.85 -8.16 -18.20
C ILE A 310 -19.96 -7.81 -17.21
N LEU A 311 -19.81 -6.74 -16.45
CA LEU A 311 -20.84 -6.27 -15.50
C LEU A 311 -22.14 -5.88 -16.22
N THR A 312 -22.02 -5.22 -17.37
CA THR A 312 -23.17 -4.85 -18.21
C THR A 312 -23.85 -6.07 -18.82
N ILE A 313 -23.09 -7.08 -19.26
CA ILE A 313 -23.64 -8.31 -19.82
C ILE A 313 -24.36 -9.13 -18.73
N THR A 314 -23.73 -9.32 -17.58
CA THR A 314 -24.30 -10.08 -16.46
C THR A 314 -25.58 -9.45 -15.92
N THR A 315 -25.61 -8.13 -15.74
CA THR A 315 -26.83 -7.40 -15.33
C THR A 315 -27.95 -7.51 -16.38
N ASN A 316 -27.63 -7.37 -17.67
CA ASN A 316 -28.62 -7.57 -18.73
C ASN A 316 -29.16 -9.02 -18.77
N ILE A 317 -28.30 -10.04 -18.71
CA ILE A 317 -28.74 -11.45 -18.73
C ILE A 317 -29.70 -11.73 -17.56
N THR A 318 -29.36 -11.27 -16.35
CA THR A 318 -30.25 -11.44 -15.19
C THR A 318 -31.59 -10.72 -15.38
N SER A 319 -31.59 -9.49 -15.90
CA SER A 319 -32.82 -8.72 -16.16
C SER A 319 -33.71 -9.37 -17.23
N TRP A 320 -33.14 -9.85 -18.33
CA TRP A 320 -33.88 -10.57 -19.38
C TRP A 320 -34.39 -11.93 -18.88
N GLY A 321 -33.63 -12.62 -18.01
CA GLY A 321 -34.08 -13.83 -17.33
C GLY A 321 -35.34 -13.60 -16.49
N PHE A 322 -35.40 -12.51 -15.71
CA PHE A 322 -36.58 -12.16 -14.93
C PHE A 322 -37.80 -11.78 -15.81
N ILE A 323 -37.58 -11.02 -16.89
CA ILE A 323 -38.65 -10.62 -17.81
C ILE A 323 -39.24 -11.84 -18.51
N THR A 324 -38.41 -12.72 -19.07
CA THR A 324 -38.87 -13.92 -19.77
C THR A 324 -39.59 -14.89 -18.82
N PHE A 325 -39.08 -15.09 -17.62
CA PHE A 325 -39.74 -15.89 -16.59
C PHE A 325 -41.12 -15.30 -16.19
N GLY A 326 -41.19 -13.97 -16.00
CA GLY A 326 -42.45 -13.27 -15.73
C GLY A 326 -43.46 -13.41 -16.86
N CYS A 327 -43.05 -13.27 -18.13
CA CYS A 327 -43.91 -13.45 -19.29
C CYS A 327 -44.47 -14.88 -19.40
N VAL A 328 -43.64 -15.90 -19.15
CA VAL A 328 -44.07 -17.31 -19.17
C VAL A 328 -45.15 -17.56 -18.10
N ILE A 329 -44.93 -17.07 -16.88
CA ILE A 329 -45.94 -17.16 -15.80
C ILE A 329 -47.25 -16.49 -16.22
N LEU A 330 -47.17 -15.31 -16.84
CA LEU A 330 -48.34 -14.54 -17.25
C LEU A 330 -49.15 -15.24 -18.36
N VAL A 331 -48.47 -15.87 -19.32
CA VAL A 331 -49.11 -16.70 -20.37
C VAL A 331 -49.77 -17.93 -19.77
N ILE A 332 -49.10 -18.63 -18.85
CA ILE A 332 -49.69 -19.78 -18.14
C ILE A 332 -50.95 -19.34 -17.38
N PHE A 333 -50.88 -18.22 -16.67
CA PHE A 333 -52.01 -17.69 -15.90
C PHE A 333 -53.20 -17.31 -16.80
N MET A 334 -52.92 -16.64 -17.93
CA MET A 334 -53.94 -16.31 -18.94
C MET A 334 -54.56 -17.56 -19.56
N GLY A 335 -53.77 -18.61 -19.82
CA GLY A 335 -54.25 -19.90 -20.31
C GLY A 335 -55.16 -20.62 -19.31
N ILE A 336 -54.82 -20.59 -18.02
CA ILE A 336 -55.66 -21.12 -16.93
C ILE A 336 -56.98 -20.36 -16.86
N ILE A 337 -56.95 -19.02 -16.84
CA ILE A 337 -58.16 -18.18 -16.82
C ILE A 337 -59.04 -18.48 -18.03
N TYR A 338 -58.47 -18.53 -19.23
CA TYR A 338 -59.21 -18.83 -20.45
C TYR A 338 -59.90 -20.19 -20.37
N THR A 339 -59.19 -21.22 -19.86
CA THR A 339 -59.73 -22.57 -19.70
C THR A 339 -60.90 -22.59 -18.70
N ILE A 340 -60.79 -21.88 -17.59
CA ILE A 340 -61.87 -21.75 -16.59
C ILE A 340 -63.10 -21.08 -17.21
N VAL A 341 -62.92 -19.98 -17.94
CA VAL A 341 -64.01 -19.25 -18.60
C VAL A 341 -64.67 -20.10 -19.69
N ALA A 342 -63.88 -20.80 -20.51
CA ALA A 342 -64.38 -21.68 -21.55
C ALA A 342 -65.17 -22.87 -20.95
N CYS A 343 -64.68 -23.50 -19.88
CA CYS A 343 -65.41 -24.53 -19.15
C CYS A 343 -66.73 -24.00 -18.59
N HIS A 344 -66.74 -22.82 -17.96
CA HIS A 344 -67.96 -22.21 -17.43
C HIS A 344 -68.99 -21.92 -18.54
N HIS A 345 -68.55 -21.35 -19.66
CA HIS A 345 -69.44 -21.06 -20.81
C HIS A 345 -69.98 -22.36 -21.45
N SER A 346 -69.18 -23.43 -21.52
CA SER A 346 -69.63 -24.72 -22.04
C SER A 346 -70.70 -25.37 -21.14
N GLN A 347 -70.56 -25.27 -19.82
CA GLN A 347 -71.56 -25.77 -18.87
C GLN A 347 -72.89 -25.00 -18.97
N GLN A 348 -72.86 -23.69 -19.22
CA GLN A 348 -74.08 -22.91 -19.45
C GLN A 348 -74.79 -23.30 -20.76
N LEU A 349 -74.05 -23.60 -21.83
CA LEU A 349 -74.64 -24.07 -23.09
C LEU A 349 -75.29 -25.45 -22.97
N ILE A 350 -74.72 -26.34 -22.15
CA ILE A 350 -75.31 -27.66 -21.87
C ILE A 350 -76.63 -27.53 -21.08
N TYR A 351 -76.75 -26.53 -20.20
CA TYR A 351 -77.96 -26.31 -19.40
C TYR A 351 -79.15 -25.75 -20.19
N VAL A 352 -78.91 -25.06 -21.31
CA VAL A 352 -79.96 -24.46 -22.15
C VAL A 352 -80.52 -25.44 -23.20
N GLY A 353 -79.88 -26.62 -23.40
CA GLY A 353 -80.23 -27.57 -24.46
C GLY A 353 -81.11 -28.77 -24.10
N SER A 354 -81.59 -28.92 -22.86
CA SER A 354 -82.36 -30.12 -22.44
C SER A 354 -83.87 -29.88 -22.32
N GLN A 355 -84.58 -29.85 -23.46
CA GLN A 355 -85.96 -30.33 -23.52
C GLN A 355 -85.96 -31.69 -24.23
N TYR A 356 -86.22 -32.77 -23.50
CA TYR A 356 -86.59 -34.05 -24.11
C TYR A 356 -87.78 -34.71 -23.38
N VAL A 357 -88.77 -35.02 -24.22
CA VAL A 357 -90.08 -35.64 -24.01
C VAL A 357 -89.91 -37.17 -23.79
N PRO A 358 -90.82 -37.85 -23.06
CA PRO A 358 -90.55 -39.19 -22.54
C PRO A 358 -90.82 -40.29 -23.57
N VAL A 359 -90.00 -41.35 -23.55
CA VAL A 359 -90.31 -42.63 -24.19
C VAL A 359 -90.33 -43.73 -23.13
N ARG A 360 -91.50 -44.38 -23.00
CA ARG A 360 -91.73 -45.56 -22.17
C ARG A 360 -91.14 -46.80 -22.84
N TYR A 361 -90.35 -47.59 -22.10
CA TYR A 361 -90.35 -49.05 -22.21
C TYR A 361 -90.27 -49.69 -20.82
N ARG A 362 -90.87 -50.88 -20.70
CA ARG A 362 -91.29 -51.55 -19.46
C ARG A 362 -90.62 -52.91 -19.32
N LEU A 363 -90.09 -53.18 -18.11
CA LEU A 363 -89.73 -54.46 -17.44
C LEU A 363 -88.61 -55.29 -18.11
N LEU A 364 -87.66 -55.92 -17.43
CA LEU A 364 -87.64 -56.82 -16.25
C LEU A 364 -86.19 -56.80 -15.68
N SER A 365 -85.77 -57.30 -14.52
CA SER A 365 -86.29 -57.71 -13.22
C SER A 365 -85.04 -58.11 -12.40
N ASN A 366 -85.07 -57.90 -11.09
CA ASN A 366 -84.37 -58.64 -10.03
C ASN A 366 -82.84 -58.48 -9.93
N ASN A 367 -82.39 -57.82 -8.85
CA ASN A 367 -81.87 -58.42 -7.60
C ASN A 367 -80.36 -58.66 -7.74
N GLU A 368 -79.49 -58.38 -6.79
CA GLU A 368 -79.57 -58.10 -5.36
C GLU A 368 -78.23 -57.41 -5.02
N GLY A 369 -78.19 -56.53 -4.01
CA GLY A 369 -77.47 -56.84 -2.76
C GLY A 369 -75.95 -56.69 -2.92
N SER A 370 -75.30 -55.68 -2.34
CA SER A 370 -74.84 -55.68 -0.95
C SER A 370 -73.77 -54.58 -0.88
N LYS A 371 -73.85 -53.57 0.01
CA LYS A 371 -73.10 -53.45 1.28
C LYS A 371 -71.62 -53.90 1.16
N SER A 372 -70.61 -53.20 1.65
CA SER A 372 -70.51 -52.16 2.68
C SER A 372 -69.06 -51.65 2.77
N ASN A 373 -68.89 -50.50 3.41
CA ASN A 373 -67.68 -49.99 4.08
C ASN A 373 -66.79 -51.07 4.71
N LEU A 374 -65.47 -50.83 4.79
CA LEU A 374 -64.74 -50.48 6.02
C LEU A 374 -63.21 -50.51 5.78
N PHE A 375 -62.52 -49.46 6.27
CA PHE A 375 -61.24 -49.40 7.01
C PHE A 375 -60.09 -50.34 6.58
N ALA A 376 -58.92 -49.84 6.17
CA ALA A 376 -57.86 -49.16 6.93
C ALA A 376 -56.66 -50.10 7.15
N ASP A 377 -55.50 -49.48 6.96
CA ASP A 377 -54.23 -49.67 7.66
C ASP A 377 -53.08 -50.52 7.12
N GLU A 378 -51.93 -49.86 7.28
CA GLU A 378 -50.59 -50.32 7.64
C GLU A 378 -49.61 -50.98 6.67
N SER A 379 -48.39 -50.40 6.75
CA SER A 379 -47.06 -51.03 6.66
C SER A 379 -46.60 -51.44 5.26
N GLU A 380 -45.33 -51.45 4.88
CA GLU A 380 -44.01 -50.98 5.33
C GLU A 380 -43.08 -51.36 4.14
N ASN A 381 -41.77 -51.05 4.27
CA ASN A 381 -40.64 -51.56 3.48
C ASN A 381 -40.29 -50.79 2.19
N GLU A 382 -39.11 -50.13 2.14
CA GLU A 382 -37.76 -50.71 1.87
C GLU A 382 -37.71 -51.24 0.42
N GLU A 383 -36.77 -50.96 -0.48
CA GLU A 383 -35.33 -50.66 -0.55
C GLU A 383 -35.13 -49.82 -1.85
N GLU A 384 -34.24 -48.83 -1.93
CA GLU A 384 -32.78 -48.92 -2.16
C GLU A 384 -32.35 -49.53 -3.52
N ILE A 385 -31.23 -48.97 -4.04
CA ILE A 385 -30.35 -49.43 -5.13
C ILE A 385 -30.74 -48.86 -6.52
N GLN A 386 -29.92 -48.05 -7.22
CA GLN A 386 -28.45 -47.94 -7.26
C GLN A 386 -27.99 -46.54 -7.69
#